data_AF-A0AAJ7C558-F1
#
_entry.id   AF-A0AAJ7C558-F1
#
_cell.length_a   1.000
_cell.length_b   1.000
_cell.length_c   1.000
_cell.angle_alpha   90.00
_cell.angle_beta   90.00
_cell.angle_gamma   90.00
#
_symmetry.space_group_name_H-M   'P 1'
#
loop_
_entity.id
_entity.type
_entity.pdbx_description
1 polymer ?
#
loop_
_entity_poly.entity_id
_entity_poly.type
_entity_poly.pdbx_seq_one_letter_code
_entity_poly.pdbx_strand_id
1 'polypeptide(L)'
;MLAYKKLKKCVIQHQLLIWYLGKLEGLFSYILLMLVLCAVIILCFAGFQIILGDGTSKLHRQILSAEYIVTTLVETGLFAFSCNEIFEASAAIGEAAYRCKWYKLPCDEYGRALRQGMTIMVMRSYKPCSLTVGKFCPMTLEVFTSILSTSLSYFTVLRSMNESE
;
A
#
# COMPACT_ATOMS: atom_id res chain seq x y z
N MET A 1 -6.42 21.08 31.71
CA MET A 1 -5.04 21.37 31.27
C MET A 1 -4.26 20.14 30.75
N LEU A 2 -4.28 18.98 31.42
CA LEU A 2 -3.53 17.77 30.99
C LEU A 2 -3.98 17.23 29.62
N ALA A 3 -5.30 17.15 29.38
CA ALA A 3 -5.87 16.69 28.11
C ALA A 3 -5.48 17.57 26.92
N TYR A 4 -5.43 18.90 27.11
CA TYR A 4 -4.98 19.84 26.09
C TYR A 4 -3.51 19.64 25.71
N LYS A 5 -2.62 19.42 26.71
CA LYS A 5 -1.21 19.10 26.46
C LYS A 5 -1.04 17.78 25.68
N LYS A 6 -1.82 16.74 26.03
CA LYS A 6 -1.83 15.46 25.33
C LYS A 6 -2.29 15.62 23.87
N LEU A 7 -3.40 16.31 23.64
CA LEU A 7 -3.89 16.58 22.28
C LEU A 7 -2.85 17.35 21.45
N LYS A 8 -2.27 18.41 22.01
CA LYS A 8 -1.22 19.18 21.34
C LYS A 8 -0.06 18.29 20.89
N LYS A 9 0.36 17.35 21.74
CA LYS A 9 1.40 16.37 21.39
C LYS A 9 0.96 15.44 20.25
N CYS A 10 -0.27 14.90 20.31
CA CYS A 10 -0.81 14.05 19.25
C CYS A 10 -0.90 14.79 17.91
N VAL A 11 -1.35 16.05 17.91
CA VAL A 11 -1.42 16.88 16.71
C VAL A 11 -0.02 17.11 16.12
N ILE A 12 0.98 17.43 16.95
CA ILE A 12 2.36 17.61 16.48
C ILE A 12 2.91 16.31 15.87
N GLN A 13 2.67 15.16 16.51
CA GLN A 13 3.10 13.86 16.00
C GLN A 13 2.40 13.50 14.68
N HIS A 14 1.09 13.77 14.57
CA HIS A 14 0.34 13.53 13.34
C HIS A 14 0.83 14.41 12.18
N GLN A 15 1.11 15.69 12.44
CA GLN A 15 1.68 16.59 11.44
C GLN A 15 3.09 16.16 11.00
N LEU A 16 3.92 15.70 11.94
CA LEU A 16 5.24 15.15 11.64
C LEU A 16 5.13 13.90 10.75
N LEU A 17 4.19 12.99 11.07
CA LEU A 17 3.96 11.78 10.29
C LEU A 17 3.47 12.10 8.87
N ILE A 18 2.53 13.05 8.72
CA ILE A 18 2.07 13.52 7.40
C ILE A 18 3.25 14.08 6.60
N TRP A 19 4.07 14.93 7.22
CA TRP A 19 5.23 15.51 6.56
C TRP A 19 6.24 14.44 6.13
N TYR A 20 6.51 13.48 7.01
CA TYR A 20 7.41 12.36 6.74
C TYR A 20 6.89 11.46 5.63
N LEU A 21 5.61 11.11 5.65
CA LEU A 21 4.96 10.31 4.61
C LEU A 21 4.94 11.04 3.26
N GLY A 22 4.77 12.36 3.23
CA GLY A 22 4.88 13.13 1.99
C GLY A 22 6.30 13.13 1.40
N LYS A 23 7.34 13.10 2.25
CA LYS A 23 8.72 12.93 1.79
C LYS A 23 8.99 11.50 1.30
N LEU A 24 8.47 10.50 2.02
CA LEU A 24 8.55 9.11 1.61
C LEU A 24 7.84 8.87 0.29
N GLU A 25 6.63 9.40 0.10
CA GLU A 25 5.86 9.27 -1.14
C GLU A 25 6.66 9.75 -2.35
N GLY A 26 7.36 10.90 -2.24
CA GLY A 26 8.21 11.41 -3.32
C GLY A 26 9.34 10.46 -3.73
N LEU A 27 9.90 9.69 -2.80
CA LEU A 27 10.98 8.73 -3.05
C LEU A 27 10.43 7.35 -3.46
N PHE A 28 9.49 6.84 -2.69
CA PHE A 28 8.92 5.51 -2.86
C PHE A 28 8.01 5.42 -4.08
N SER A 29 7.48 6.53 -4.59
CA SER A 29 6.57 6.43 -5.72
C SER A 29 7.22 5.82 -6.96
N TYR A 30 8.47 6.21 -7.26
CA TYR A 30 9.23 5.62 -8.35
C TYR A 30 9.74 4.22 -8.01
N ILE A 31 10.16 4.00 -6.76
CA ILE A 31 10.63 2.68 -6.29
C ILE A 31 9.52 1.63 -6.41
N LEU A 32 8.30 1.95 -5.97
CA LEU A 32 7.14 1.06 -6.07
C LEU A 32 6.74 0.80 -7.52
N LEU A 33 6.84 1.80 -8.40
CA LEU A 33 6.62 1.61 -9.83
C LEU A 33 7.62 0.59 -10.40
N MET A 34 8.91 0.79 -10.14
CA MET A 34 9.95 -0.13 -10.59
C MET A 34 9.79 -1.53 -9.99
N LEU A 35 9.42 -1.63 -8.71
CA LEU A 35 9.15 -2.89 -8.03
C LEU A 35 8.04 -3.67 -8.74
N VAL A 36 6.91 -3.02 -9.03
CA VAL A 36 5.78 -3.64 -9.73
C VAL A 36 6.16 -4.04 -11.16
N LEU A 37 6.86 -3.17 -11.90
CA LEU A 37 7.30 -3.47 -13.27
C LEU A 37 8.27 -4.65 -13.32
N CYS A 38 9.30 -4.66 -12.44
CA CYS A 38 10.23 -5.77 -12.31
C CYS A 38 9.51 -7.07 -11.95
N ALA A 39 8.53 -7.01 -11.05
CA ALA A 39 7.75 -8.18 -10.68
C ALA A 39 6.95 -8.74 -11.85
N VAL A 40 6.27 -7.89 -12.65
CA VAL A 40 5.55 -8.33 -13.85
C VAL A 40 6.51 -8.98 -14.85
N ILE A 41 7.67 -8.37 -15.10
CA ILE A 41 8.68 -8.93 -16.01
C ILE A 41 9.16 -10.30 -15.52
N ILE A 42 9.51 -10.45 -14.24
CA ILE A 42 9.96 -11.72 -13.67
C ILE A 42 8.85 -12.77 -13.76
N LEU A 43 7.60 -12.43 -13.44
CA LEU A 43 6.46 -13.33 -13.54
C LEU A 43 6.24 -13.81 -14.98
N CYS A 44 6.35 -12.90 -15.97
CA CYS A 44 6.25 -13.27 -17.38
C CYS A 44 7.39 -14.21 -17.79
N PHE A 45 8.64 -13.83 -17.56
CA PHE A 45 9.80 -14.65 -17.95
C PHE A 45 9.81 -16.03 -17.27
N ALA A 46 9.56 -16.07 -15.96
CA ALA A 46 9.50 -17.32 -15.21
C ALA A 46 8.29 -18.18 -15.66
N GLY A 47 7.14 -17.56 -15.91
CA GLY A 47 5.96 -18.24 -16.45
C GLY A 47 6.21 -18.87 -17.83
N PHE A 48 6.88 -18.14 -18.74
CA PHE A 48 7.27 -18.68 -20.05
C PHE A 48 8.24 -19.84 -19.94
N GLN A 49 9.24 -19.77 -19.05
CA GLN A 49 10.20 -20.86 -18.82
C GLN A 49 9.54 -22.15 -18.31
N ILE A 50 8.43 -22.02 -17.56
CA ILE A 50 7.65 -23.17 -17.09
C ILE A 50 6.93 -23.87 -18.26
N ILE A 51 6.33 -23.09 -19.18
CA ILE A 51 5.52 -23.60 -20.29
C ILE A 51 6.38 -24.16 -21.41
N LEU A 52 7.29 -23.35 -21.96
CA LEU A 52 8.06 -23.67 -23.17
C LEU A 52 9.32 -24.51 -22.89
N GLY A 53 9.50 -24.91 -21.63
CA GLY A 53 10.72 -25.55 -21.20
C GLY A 53 10.83 -27.00 -21.67
N ASP A 54 11.44 -27.23 -22.84
CA ASP A 54 11.84 -28.57 -23.29
C ASP A 54 13.35 -28.83 -23.15
N GLY A 55 13.73 -30.09 -22.85
CA GLY A 55 15.12 -30.52 -22.63
C GLY A 55 15.33 -31.47 -21.44
N THR A 56 16.53 -32.05 -21.34
CA THR A 56 16.93 -33.06 -20.32
C THR A 56 17.01 -32.52 -18.89
N SER A 57 17.06 -31.19 -18.69
CA SER A 57 17.05 -30.51 -17.38
C SER A 57 15.73 -29.82 -17.03
N LYS A 58 14.61 -30.26 -17.63
CA LYS A 58 13.26 -29.66 -17.47
C LYS A 58 12.85 -29.45 -16.02
N LEU A 59 13.01 -30.48 -15.18
CA LEU A 59 12.63 -30.42 -13.76
C LEU A 59 13.42 -29.35 -12.99
N HIS A 60 14.73 -29.27 -13.20
CA HIS A 60 15.57 -28.29 -12.50
C HIS A 60 15.20 -26.85 -12.87
N ARG A 61 14.98 -26.58 -14.16
CA ARG A 61 14.56 -25.26 -14.64
C ARG A 61 13.18 -24.87 -14.10
N GLN A 62 12.24 -25.80 -14.05
CA GLN A 62 10.89 -25.55 -13.53
C GLN A 62 10.92 -25.21 -12.03
N ILE A 63 11.71 -25.95 -11.23
CA ILE A 63 11.88 -25.67 -9.80
C ILE A 63 12.44 -24.26 -9.59
N LEU A 64 13.51 -23.89 -10.31
CA LEU A 64 14.09 -22.55 -10.22
C LEU A 64 13.08 -21.46 -10.60
N SER A 65 12.35 -21.63 -11.71
CA SER A 65 11.34 -20.65 -12.12
C SER A 65 10.21 -20.51 -11.10
N ALA A 66 9.78 -21.61 -10.46
CA ALA A 66 8.77 -21.56 -9.42
C ALA A 66 9.28 -20.83 -8.17
N GLU A 67 10.53 -21.07 -7.78
CA GLU A 67 11.19 -20.36 -6.67
C GLU A 67 11.26 -18.85 -6.93
N TYR A 68 11.62 -18.42 -8.14
CA TYR A 68 11.62 -17.00 -8.51
C TYR A 68 10.23 -16.37 -8.42
N ILE A 69 9.20 -17.06 -8.94
CA ILE A 69 7.80 -16.59 -8.86
C ILE A 69 7.40 -16.40 -7.40
N VAL A 70 7.62 -17.42 -6.56
CA VAL A 70 7.27 -17.36 -5.14
C VAL A 70 8.00 -16.22 -4.44
N THR A 71 9.31 -16.08 -4.69
CA THR A 71 10.12 -15.03 -4.07
C THR A 71 9.63 -13.63 -4.46
N THR A 72 9.38 -13.39 -5.75
CA THR A 72 8.87 -12.11 -6.24
C THR A 72 7.47 -11.79 -5.71
N LEU A 73 6.58 -12.79 -5.60
CA LEU A 73 5.25 -12.60 -5.02
C LEU A 73 5.33 -12.26 -3.53
N VAL A 74 6.20 -12.92 -2.77
CA VAL A 74 6.40 -12.64 -1.35
C VAL A 74 6.98 -11.24 -1.16
N GLU A 75 8.03 -10.88 -1.91
CA GLU A 75 8.66 -9.55 -1.83
C GLU A 75 7.65 -8.44 -2.12
N THR A 76 6.99 -8.49 -3.28
CA THR A 76 6.01 -7.46 -3.67
C THR A 76 4.77 -7.45 -2.77
N GLY A 77 4.34 -8.61 -2.28
CA GLY A 77 3.25 -8.73 -1.32
C GLY A 77 3.58 -8.08 0.03
N LEU A 78 4.80 -8.25 0.54
CA LEU A 78 5.25 -7.60 1.79
C LEU A 78 5.29 -6.08 1.66
N PHE A 79 5.75 -5.56 0.51
CA PHE A 79 5.70 -4.13 0.21
C PHE A 79 4.26 -3.62 0.11
N ALA A 80 3.38 -4.33 -0.59
CA ALA A 80 1.96 -3.99 -0.71
C ALA A 80 1.27 -3.94 0.65
N PHE A 81 1.50 -4.96 1.49
CA PHE A 81 0.97 -5.04 2.84
C PHE A 81 1.43 -3.87 3.71
N SER A 82 2.73 -3.56 3.67
CA SER A 82 3.30 -2.43 4.44
C SER A 82 2.69 -1.09 4.02
N CYS A 83 2.46 -0.87 2.73
CA CYS A 83 1.80 0.34 2.22
C CYS A 83 0.33 0.40 2.66
N ASN A 84 -0.36 -0.75 2.66
CA ASN A 84 -1.76 -0.86 3.08
C ASN A 84 -1.93 -0.55 4.58
N GLU A 85 -1.07 -1.07 5.44
CA GLU A 85 -1.08 -0.78 6.88
C GLU A 85 -0.92 0.73 7.16
N ILE A 86 -0.04 1.41 6.43
CA ILE A 86 0.14 2.86 6.56
C ILE A 86 -1.15 3.60 6.18
N PHE A 87 -1.80 3.16 5.09
CA PHE A 87 -3.05 3.74 4.61
C PHE A 87 -4.19 3.55 5.62
N GLU A 88 -4.40 2.32 6.10
CA GLU A 88 -5.43 1.98 7.07
C GLU A 88 -5.20 2.69 8.41
N ALA A 89 -3.96 2.68 8.92
CA ALA A 89 -3.62 3.41 10.14
C ALA A 89 -3.87 4.91 10.00
N SER A 90 -3.56 5.50 8.83
CA SER A 90 -3.83 6.91 8.57
C SER A 90 -5.34 7.22 8.52
N ALA A 91 -6.15 6.31 7.98
CA ALA A 91 -7.60 6.46 7.92
C ALA A 91 -8.25 6.29 9.31
N ALA A 92 -7.74 5.36 10.12
CA ALA A 92 -8.25 5.05 11.46
C ALA A 92 -8.13 6.22 12.45
N ILE A 93 -7.18 7.13 12.26
CA ILE A 93 -6.98 8.32 13.12
C ILE A 93 -8.25 9.18 13.15
N GLY A 94 -8.93 9.34 12.02
CA GLY A 94 -10.16 10.12 11.91
C GLY A 94 -11.30 9.54 12.73
N GLU A 95 -11.51 8.24 12.58
CA GLU A 95 -12.54 7.49 13.30
C GLU A 95 -12.26 7.50 14.81
N ALA A 96 -11.01 7.31 15.21
CA ALA A 96 -10.60 7.40 16.61
C ALA A 96 -10.87 8.79 17.19
N ALA A 97 -10.52 9.86 16.47
CA ALA A 97 -10.78 11.23 16.89
C ALA A 97 -12.29 11.53 16.97
N TYR A 98 -13.09 11.02 16.04
CA TYR A 98 -14.54 11.16 16.04
C TYR A 98 -15.19 10.49 17.27
N ARG A 99 -14.72 9.28 17.63
CA ARG A 99 -15.21 8.52 18.79
C ARG A 99 -14.90 9.17 20.15
N CYS A 100 -13.99 10.15 20.22
CA CYS A 100 -13.59 10.79 21.48
C CYS A 100 -14.68 11.66 22.18
N LYS A 101 -15.95 11.66 21.73
CA LYS A 101 -17.06 12.44 22.32
C LYS A 101 -16.66 13.91 22.60
N TRP A 102 -15.88 14.49 21.68
CA TRP A 102 -15.29 15.83 21.84
C TRP A 102 -16.35 16.94 21.98
N TYR A 103 -17.57 16.68 21.51
CA TYR A 103 -18.73 17.56 21.65
C TYR A 103 -19.24 17.70 23.10
N LYS A 104 -18.87 16.78 24.01
CA LYS A 104 -19.27 16.81 25.43
C LYS A 104 -18.32 17.61 26.33
N LEU A 105 -17.28 18.23 25.78
CA LEU A 105 -16.32 18.99 26.59
C LEU A 105 -16.91 20.31 27.12
N PRO A 106 -16.47 20.74 28.32
CA PRO A 106 -16.89 22.00 28.92
C PRO A 106 -16.56 23.20 28.02
N CYS A 107 -17.37 24.27 28.11
CA CYS A 107 -17.29 25.45 27.25
C CYS A 107 -16.18 26.45 27.63
N ASP A 108 -15.23 26.03 28.45
CA ASP A 108 -14.05 26.81 28.81
C ASP A 108 -13.18 27.11 27.59
N GLU A 109 -12.29 28.10 27.71
CA GLU A 109 -11.34 28.50 26.67
C GLU A 109 -10.54 27.29 26.13
N TYR A 110 -10.06 26.43 27.04
CA TYR A 110 -9.37 25.18 26.68
C TYR A 110 -10.27 24.16 26.00
N GLY A 111 -11.56 24.11 26.33
CA GLY A 111 -12.54 23.22 25.71
C GLY A 111 -12.90 23.65 24.28
N ARG A 112 -12.98 24.97 24.02
CA ARG A 112 -13.11 25.50 22.66
C ARG A 112 -11.88 25.15 21.79
N ALA A 113 -10.67 25.37 22.31
CA ALA A 113 -9.45 25.03 21.59
C ALA A 113 -9.33 23.51 21.31
N LEU A 114 -9.73 22.66 22.27
CA LEU A 114 -9.73 21.21 22.09
C LEU A 114 -10.72 20.75 21.00
N ARG A 115 -11.94 21.32 21.00
CA ARG A 115 -12.97 21.02 20.00
C ARG A 115 -12.49 21.40 18.60
N GLN A 116 -11.97 22.61 18.42
CA GLN A 116 -11.42 23.07 17.13
C GLN A 116 -10.28 22.17 16.64
N GLY A 117 -9.33 21.81 17.52
CA GLY A 117 -8.22 20.92 17.17
C GLY A 117 -8.69 19.52 16.74
N MET A 118 -9.67 18.95 17.44
CA MET A 118 -10.28 17.66 17.07
C MET A 118 -11.00 17.74 15.73
N THR A 119 -11.79 18.79 15.48
CA THR A 119 -12.49 18.98 14.20
C THR A 119 -11.49 19.07 13.04
N ILE A 120 -10.39 19.82 13.21
CA ILE A 120 -9.34 19.92 12.18
C ILE A 120 -8.69 18.55 11.93
N MET A 121 -8.42 17.77 12.98
CA MET A 121 -7.85 16.43 12.85
C MET A 121 -8.79 15.48 12.08
N VAL A 122 -10.09 15.49 12.40
CA VAL A 122 -11.10 14.72 11.68
C VAL A 122 -11.18 15.17 10.21
N MET A 123 -11.28 16.47 9.94
CA MET A 123 -11.31 17.00 8.58
C MET A 123 -10.05 16.61 7.77
N ARG A 124 -8.87 16.61 8.40
CA ARG A 124 -7.62 16.22 7.76
C ARG A 124 -7.53 14.72 7.46
N SER A 125 -8.08 13.88 8.33
CA SER A 125 -8.03 12.41 8.21
C SER A 125 -8.86 11.85 7.04
N TYR A 126 -9.84 12.61 6.52
CA TYR A 126 -10.56 12.24 5.30
C TYR A 126 -9.65 12.11 4.07
N LYS A 127 -8.45 12.69 4.11
CA LYS A 127 -7.41 12.47 3.12
C LYS A 127 -6.27 11.63 3.74
N PRO A 128 -6.40 10.29 3.79
CA PRO A 128 -5.38 9.42 4.35
C PRO A 128 -4.07 9.58 3.58
N CYS A 129 -2.95 9.36 4.27
CA CYS A 129 -1.65 9.32 3.63
C CYS A 129 -1.49 7.96 2.93
N SER A 130 -1.16 7.99 1.64
CA SER A 130 -0.96 6.78 0.82
C SER A 130 0.35 6.89 0.06
N LEU A 131 1.08 5.79 -0.06
CA LEU A 131 2.21 5.69 -0.99
C LEU A 131 1.68 5.30 -2.37
N THR A 132 1.99 6.07 -3.41
CA THR A 132 1.43 5.85 -4.75
C THR A 132 2.40 5.15 -5.69
N VAL A 133 1.94 4.20 -6.51
CA VAL A 133 2.71 3.61 -7.60
C VAL A 133 2.85 4.63 -8.74
N GLY A 134 4.05 5.19 -8.94
CA GLY A 134 4.33 6.13 -10.03
C GLY A 134 3.42 7.37 -10.10
N LYS A 135 2.78 7.75 -8.98
CA LYS A 135 1.71 8.78 -8.88
C LYS A 135 0.43 8.47 -9.66
N PHE A 136 0.26 7.25 -10.17
CA PHE A 136 -0.95 6.84 -10.87
C PHE A 136 -2.06 6.42 -9.90
N CYS A 137 -1.73 5.53 -8.96
CA CYS A 137 -2.67 4.97 -8.00
C CYS A 137 -2.02 4.76 -6.62
N PRO A 138 -2.79 4.78 -5.52
CA PRO A 138 -2.29 4.38 -4.21
C PRO A 138 -1.94 2.88 -4.22
N MET A 139 -0.79 2.52 -3.65
CA MET A 139 -0.39 1.14 -3.45
C MET A 139 -1.18 0.56 -2.27
N THR A 140 -2.26 -0.16 -2.58
CA THR A 140 -3.03 -0.95 -1.62
C THR A 140 -2.94 -2.42 -1.96
N LEU A 141 -3.32 -3.28 -1.01
CA LEU A 141 -3.36 -4.72 -1.25
C LEU A 141 -4.34 -5.08 -2.39
N GLU A 142 -5.45 -4.34 -2.50
CA GLU A 142 -6.43 -4.47 -3.57
C GLU A 142 -5.85 -4.13 -4.95
N VAL A 143 -5.06 -3.06 -5.06
CA VAL A 143 -4.38 -2.72 -6.32
C VAL A 143 -3.38 -3.79 -6.69
N PHE A 144 -2.63 -4.32 -5.73
CA PHE A 144 -1.67 -5.40 -5.94
C PHE A 144 -2.35 -6.68 -6.45
N THR A 145 -3.43 -7.13 -5.81
CA THR A 145 -4.17 -8.32 -6.25
C THR A 145 -4.82 -8.12 -7.61
N SER A 146 -5.33 -6.91 -7.90
CA SER A 146 -5.84 -6.56 -9.23
C SER A 146 -4.78 -6.66 -10.32
N ILE A 147 -3.55 -6.18 -10.06
CA ILE A 147 -2.42 -6.28 -11.00
C ILE A 147 -2.06 -7.75 -11.26
N LEU A 148 -1.97 -8.57 -10.20
CA LEU A 148 -1.67 -9.99 -10.32
C LEU A 148 -2.77 -10.74 -11.09
N SER A 149 -4.04 -10.52 -10.76
CA SER A 149 -5.17 -11.16 -11.45
C SER A 149 -5.17 -10.81 -12.94
N THR A 150 -4.96 -9.53 -13.25
CA THR A 150 -4.92 -9.05 -14.65
C THR A 150 -3.76 -9.70 -15.41
N SER A 151 -2.58 -9.79 -14.79
CA SER A 151 -1.41 -10.44 -15.37
C SER A 151 -1.65 -11.94 -15.64
N LEU A 152 -2.29 -12.65 -14.70
CA LEU A 152 -2.67 -14.05 -14.87
C LEU A 152 -3.70 -14.22 -15.99
N SER A 153 -4.72 -13.36 -16.07
CA SER A 153 -5.71 -13.42 -17.15
C SER A 153 -5.06 -13.25 -18.53
N TYR A 154 -4.18 -12.26 -18.70
CA TYR A 154 -3.43 -12.09 -19.95
C TYR A 154 -2.53 -13.29 -20.26
N PHE A 155 -1.86 -13.85 -19.24
CA PHE A 155 -1.04 -15.04 -19.40
C PHE A 155 -1.85 -16.26 -19.84
N THR A 156 -3.03 -16.49 -19.26
CA THR A 156 -3.93 -17.57 -19.66
C THR A 156 -4.39 -17.41 -21.11
N VAL A 157 -4.72 -16.19 -21.54
CA VAL A 157 -5.10 -15.91 -22.93
C VAL A 157 -3.93 -16.22 -23.87
N LEU A 158 -2.73 -15.73 -23.58
CA LEU A 158 -1.54 -16.00 -24.39
C LEU A 158 -1.24 -17.50 -24.49
N ARG A 159 -1.40 -18.24 -23.39
CA ARG A 159 -1.26 -19.69 -23.38
C ARG A 159 -2.29 -20.38 -24.28
N SER A 160 -3.56 -19.97 -24.21
CA SER A 160 -4.61 -20.57 -25.03
C SER A 160 -4.40 -20.34 -26.53
N MET A 161 -3.83 -19.20 -26.93
CA MET A 161 -3.48 -18.92 -28.32
C MET A 161 -2.34 -19.84 -28.81
N ASN A 162 -1.33 -20.06 -27.97
CA ASN A 162 -0.21 -20.95 -28.30
C ASN A 162 -0.60 -22.44 -28.32
N GLU A 163 -1.65 -22.86 -27.61
CA GLU A 163 -2.19 -24.23 -27.68
C GLU A 163 -3.11 -24.44 -28.91
N SER A 164 -3.53 -23.36 -29.59
CA SER A 164 -4.43 -23.41 -30.75
C SER A 164 -3.74 -23.35 -32.12
N GLU A 165 -2.40 -23.24 -32.15
CA GLU A 165 -1.54 -23.45 -33.32
C GLU A 165 -0.93 -24.86 -33.30
#